data_AF-A0A392V9X7-F1
#
_entry.id   AF-A0A392V9X7-F1
#
_cell.length_a   1.000
_cell.length_b   1.000
_cell.length_c   1.000
_cell.angle_alpha   90.00
_cell.angle_beta   90.00
_cell.angle_gamma   90.00
#
_symmetry.space_group_name_H-M   'P 1'
#
loop_
_entity.id
_entity.type
_entity.pdbx_description
1 polymer ?
#
loop_
_entity_poly.entity_id
_entity_poly.type
_entity_poly.pdbx_seq_one_letter_code
_entity_poly.pdbx_strand_id
1 'polypeptide(L)' 'ERCFKCGDPGHKTDQCKKGVGCFNCKEAGHKSNVCNKPRVAGGKVFALDGGDAEADNLIR' A
#
# COMPACT_ATOMS: atom_id res chain seq x y z
N GLU A 1 -1.08 6.04 -14.45
CA GLU A 1 0.32 5.94 -13.94
C GLU A 1 0.38 6.60 -12.57
N ARG A 2 0.99 5.99 -11.55
CA ARG A 2 1.11 6.57 -10.21
C ARG A 2 2.56 6.93 -9.94
N CYS A 3 2.79 8.12 -9.42
CA CYS A 3 4.12 8.58 -9.10
C CYS A 3 4.68 7.84 -7.87
N PHE A 4 5.84 7.20 -8.01
CA PHE A 4 6.52 6.53 -6.89
C PHE A 4 7.32 7.49 -6.01
N LYS A 5 7.35 8.79 -6.34
CA LYS A 5 7.92 9.83 -5.50
C LYS A 5 6.90 10.33 -4.47
N CYS A 6 5.69 10.66 -4.91
CA CYS A 6 4.68 11.35 -4.08
C CYS A 6 3.37 10.57 -3.88
N GLY A 7 3.15 9.47 -4.61
CA GLY A 7 1.93 8.66 -4.53
C GLY A 7 0.75 9.16 -5.35
N ASP A 8 0.87 10.32 -5.99
CA ASP A 8 -0.18 10.96 -6.76
C ASP A 8 -0.33 10.31 -8.16
N PRO A 9 -1.56 10.10 -8.65
CA PRO A 9 -1.80 9.60 -10.00
C PRO A 9 -1.63 10.70 -11.06
N GLY A 10 -1.32 10.32 -12.30
CA GLY A 10 -1.31 11.24 -13.44
C GLY A 10 0.08 11.72 -13.88
N HIS A 11 1.14 11.30 -13.19
CA HIS A 11 2.52 11.54 -13.62
C HIS A 11 3.48 10.44 -13.14
N LYS A 12 4.67 10.39 -13.74
CA LYS A 12 5.78 9.51 -13.33
C LYS A 12 6.73 10.23 -12.38
N THR A 13 7.62 9.48 -11.74
CA THR A 13 8.65 9.98 -10.82
C THR A 13 9.48 11.12 -11.42
N ASP A 14 9.92 11.00 -12.67
CA ASP A 14 10.69 12.03 -13.40
C ASP A 14 9.94 13.35 -13.60
N GLN A 15 8.62 13.30 -13.72
CA GLN A 15 7.77 14.48 -13.92
C GLN A 15 7.22 15.03 -12.60
N CYS A 16 7.64 14.46 -11.47
CA CYS A 16 7.13 14.82 -10.17
C CYS A 16 7.76 16.12 -9.66
N LYS A 17 6.98 17.21 -9.71
CA LYS A 17 7.34 18.50 -9.11
C LYS A 17 7.27 18.51 -7.58
N LYS A 18 6.76 17.44 -6.95
CA LYS A 18 6.58 17.32 -5.50
C LYS A 18 7.78 16.61 -4.85
N GLY A 19 7.95 16.85 -3.55
CA GLY A 19 8.89 16.11 -2.70
C GLY A 19 8.50 14.65 -2.51
N VAL A 20 9.31 13.92 -1.73
CA VAL A 20 8.96 12.55 -1.34
C VAL A 20 7.68 12.54 -0.51
N GLY A 21 6.71 11.73 -0.92
CA GLY A 21 5.45 11.50 -0.22
C GLY A 21 5.46 10.15 0.46
N CYS A 22 4.87 10.09 1.64
CA CYS A 22 4.72 8.88 2.42
C CYS A 22 3.57 8.04 1.83
N PHE A 23 3.87 6.83 1.35
CA PHE A 23 2.83 5.91 0.87
C PHE A 23 1.96 5.36 1.99
N ASN A 24 2.35 5.57 3.25
CA ASN A 24 1.58 5.15 4.40
C ASN A 24 0.48 6.18 4.76
N CYS A 25 0.88 7.42 5.03
CA CYS A 25 -0.05 8.46 5.49
C CYS A 25 -0.43 9.49 4.42
N LYS A 26 0.16 9.42 3.22
CA LYS A 26 0.02 10.38 2.10
C LYS A 26 0.52 11.80 2.42
N GLU A 27 1.33 11.96 3.47
CA GLU A 27 1.97 13.24 3.79
C GLU A 27 3.31 13.40 3.08
N ALA A 28 3.66 14.63 2.70
CA ALA A 28 4.95 14.94 2.10
C ALA A 28 6.06 15.08 3.16
N GLY A 29 7.31 14.93 2.74
CA GLY A 29 8.51 15.18 3.56
C GLY A 29 9.16 13.93 4.14
N HIS A 30 8.51 12.76 4.07
CA HIS A 30 9.07 11.51 4.58
C HIS A 30 8.61 10.29 3.79
N LYS A 31 9.38 9.20 3.85
CA LYS A 31 9.02 7.90 3.23
C LYS A 31 8.29 7.00 4.23
N SER A 32 7.54 6.01 3.75
CA SER A 32 6.82 5.06 4.61
C SER A 32 7.70 4.34 5.64
N ASN A 33 8.99 4.17 5.34
CA ASN A 33 9.92 3.49 6.26
C ASN A 33 10.33 4.35 7.46
N VAL A 34 10.13 5.67 7.40
CA VAL A 34 10.40 6.61 8.51
C VAL A 34 9.10 7.25 9.01
N CYS A 35 7.95 6.72 8.59
CA CYS A 35 6.65 7.21 9.01
C CYS A 35 6.39 6.74 10.45
N ASN A 36 6.06 7.67 11.34
CA ASN A 36 5.70 7.37 12.72
C ASN A 36 4.24 6.89 12.88
N LYS A 37 3.44 6.92 11.80
CA LYS A 37 2.06 6.41 11.84
C LYS A 37 2.07 4.88 11.74
N PRO A 38 1.09 4.20 12.38
CA PRO A 38 0.94 2.77 12.26
C PRO A 38 0.82 2.41 10.79
N ARG A 39 1.55 1.37 10.36
CA ARG A 39 1.54 1.01 8.95
C ARG A 39 0.12 0.65 8.56
N VAL A 40 -0.46 1.38 7.60
CA VAL A 40 -1.69 0.91 6.95
C VAL A 40 -1.37 -0.40 6.23
N ALA A 41 -1.69 -1.52 6.87
CA ALA A 41 -1.58 -2.88 6.34
C ALA A 41 -2.63 -3.16 5.24
N GLY A 42 -2.93 -2.15 4.41
CA GLY A 42 -3.73 -2.25 3.19
C GLY A 42 -2.87 -2.26 1.92
N GLY A 43 -1.55 -2.41 2.09
CA GLY A 43 -0.70 -2.83 0.99
C GLY A 43 -1.03 -4.28 0.71
N LYS A 44 -1.84 -4.51 -0.32
CA LYS A 44 -1.89 -5.76 -1.08
C LYS A 44 -0.46 -6.25 -1.36
N VAL A 45 0.13 -6.95 -0.40
CA VAL A 45 0.95 -8.09 -0.71
C VAL A 45 0.00 -8.99 -1.49
N PHE A 46 0.42 -9.47 -2.65
CA PHE A 46 -0.35 -10.49 -3.35
C PHE A 46 -0.37 -11.68 -2.39
N ALA A 47 -1.43 -11.79 -1.59
CA ALA A 47 -1.73 -12.99 -0.86
C ALA A 47 -1.99 -14.02 -1.96
N LEU A 48 -1.02 -14.90 -2.14
CA LEU A 48 -1.21 -16.15 -2.84
C LEU A 48 -2.44 -16.80 -2.21
N ASP A 49 -3.37 -17.17 -3.06
CA ASP A 49 -4.71 -17.66 -2.79
C ASP A 49 -4.75 -18.56 -1.54
N GLY A 50 -5.25 -18.01 -0.43
CA GLY A 50 -5.63 -18.77 0.75
C GLY A 50 -7.11 -19.08 0.65
N GLY A 51 -7.45 -20.08 -0.15
CA GLY A 51 -8.83 -20.50 -0.39
C GLY A 51 -9.57 -20.77 0.93
N ASP A 52 -10.67 -20.05 1.13
CA ASP A 52 -11.72 -20.38 2.07
C ASP A 52 -12.51 -21.59 1.52
N ALA A 53 -11.98 -22.80 1.70
CA ALA A 53 -12.78 -24.01 1.62
C ALA A 53 -13.33 -24.31 3.01
N GLU A 54 -14.50 -23.75 3.27
CA GLU A 54 -15.46 -24.25 4.25
C GLU A 54 -15.66 -25.77 4.03
N ALA A 55 -15.41 -26.54 5.07
CA ALA A 55 -15.83 -27.94 5.14
C ALA A 55 -16.52 -28.13 6.49
N ASP A 56 -17.81 -27.78 6.52
CA ASP A 56 -18.79 -28.25 7.48
C ASP A 56 -18.76 -29.79 7.52
N ASN A 57 -18.02 -30.34 8.49
CA ASN A 57 -18.08 -31.76 8.80
C ASN A 57 -19.06 -31.96 9.95
N LEU A 58 -20.34 -31.94 9.62
CA LEU A 58 -21.42 -32.38 10.49
C LEU A 58 -21.24 -33.88 10.79
N ILE A 59 -20.57 -34.21 11.90
CA ILE A 59 -20.60 -35.56 12.46
C ILE A 59 -21.94 -35.70 13.20
N ARG A 60 -22.88 -36.47 12.62
CA ARG A 60 -23.95 -37.10 13.38
C ARG A 60 -24.24 -38.51 12.90
#